data_AF-A0AAC9S3Q5-F1
#
_entry.id   AF-A0AAC9S3Q5-F1
#
_cell.length_a   1.000
_cell.length_b   1.000
_cell.length_c   1.000
_cell.angle_alpha   90.00
_cell.angle_beta   90.00
_cell.angle_gamma   90.00
#
_symmetry.space_group_name_H-M   'P 1'
#
loop_
_entity.id
_entity.type
_entity.pdbx_description
1 polymer ?
#
loop_
_entity_poly.entity_id
_entity_poly.type
_entity_poly.pdbx_seq_one_letter_code
_entity_poly.pdbx_strand_id
1 'polypeptide(L)'
;MAVCGRVTHAHHEQYEEDLGEMVSYNSTYYSPTQMYPAPPVFPLSPKLSKECAAHLRKAFELLWVDPASCANRIRIFLERLLDQFEVPYMGVNNKGRDYDMTLAQRIEYLEDKKPGHKDAFNAMRNVGNFGSHQGKAKFETLINCFEILQEMLKDLVDGRKSRLEKMTAALLVKNGNF
;
A
#
# COMPACT_ATOMS: atom_id res chain seq x y z
N MET A 1 7.79 -7.03 -21.08
CA MET A 1 6.76 -6.18 -20.46
C MET A 1 6.07 -5.43 -21.58
N ALA A 2 4.75 -5.53 -21.70
CA ALA A 2 3.97 -4.76 -22.66
C ALA A 2 3.48 -3.47 -22.00
N VAL A 3 3.58 -2.33 -22.70
CA VAL A 3 3.16 -1.01 -22.21
C VAL A 3 2.28 -0.36 -23.27
N CYS A 4 1.13 0.15 -22.84
CA CYS A 4 0.27 1.03 -23.63
C CYS A 4 0.30 2.42 -22.99
N GLY A 5 0.16 3.48 -23.80
CA GLY A 5 0.23 4.84 -23.31
C GLY A 5 -0.38 5.87 -24.24
N ARG A 6 -0.38 7.12 -23.77
CA ARG A 6 -0.81 8.31 -24.50
C ARG A 6 0.40 9.20 -24.76
N VAL A 7 0.42 9.82 -25.93
CA VAL A 7 1.34 10.91 -26.26
C VAL A 7 0.56 12.22 -26.27
N THR A 8 1.08 13.23 -25.58
CA THR A 8 0.51 14.59 -25.56
C THR A 8 1.58 15.57 -26.03
N HIS A 9 1.26 16.39 -27.01
CA HIS A 9 2.12 17.50 -27.45
C HIS A 9 1.58 18.79 -26.85
N ALA A 10 2.47 19.65 -26.34
CA ALA A 10 2.12 20.95 -25.80
C ALA A 10 3.08 22.01 -26.33
N HIS A 11 2.53 23.18 -26.66
CA HIS A 11 3.29 24.37 -27.00
C HIS A 11 3.34 25.27 -25.77
N HIS A 12 4.53 25.76 -25.43
CA HIS A 12 4.77 26.61 -24.29
C HIS A 12 5.34 27.94 -24.75
N GLU A 13 4.87 29.02 -24.13
CA GLU A 13 5.44 30.35 -24.26
C GLU A 13 5.78 30.83 -22.85
N GLN A 14 7.03 31.20 -22.63
CA GLN A 14 7.47 31.76 -21.36
C GLN A 14 8.46 32.89 -21.60
N TYR A 15 8.46 33.87 -20.71
CA TYR A 15 9.46 34.92 -20.71
C TYR A 15 10.73 34.40 -20.06
N GLU A 16 11.86 34.44 -20.78
CA GLU A 16 13.16 34.02 -20.26
C GLU A 16 13.95 35.25 -19.81
N GLU A 17 14.05 35.44 -18.48
CA GLU A 17 14.66 36.64 -17.89
C GLU A 17 16.10 36.88 -18.34
N ASP A 18 16.88 35.80 -18.54
CA ASP A 18 18.29 35.86 -18.96
C ASP A 18 18.46 36.31 -20.42
N LEU A 19 17.46 36.07 -21.27
CA LEU A 19 17.47 36.47 -22.69
C LEU A 19 16.69 37.77 -22.93
N GLY A 20 15.84 38.17 -22.00
CA GLY A 20 14.99 39.36 -22.11
C GLY A 20 13.90 39.24 -23.19
N GLU A 21 13.54 38.02 -23.59
CA GLU A 21 12.59 37.78 -24.68
C GLU A 21 11.60 36.65 -24.37
N MET A 22 10.52 36.59 -25.16
CA MET A 22 9.58 35.48 -25.13
C MET A 22 10.16 34.30 -25.91
N VAL A 23 10.36 33.18 -25.23
CA VAL A 23 10.78 31.93 -25.87
C VAL A 23 9.59 30.99 -26.02
N SER A 24 9.57 30.28 -27.14
CA SER A 24 8.59 29.22 -27.40
C SER A 24 9.28 27.88 -27.59
N TYR A 25 8.71 26.84 -27.00
CA TYR A 25 9.20 25.48 -27.17
C TYR A 25 8.05 24.47 -27.17
N ASN A 26 8.28 23.36 -27.85
CA ASN A 26 7.35 22.24 -27.88
C ASN A 26 7.79 21.16 -26.90
N SER A 27 6.86 20.67 -26.10
CA SER A 27 7.05 19.53 -25.22
C SER A 27 6.25 18.33 -25.72
N THR A 28 6.85 17.14 -25.62
CA THR A 28 6.16 15.87 -25.86
C THR A 28 6.15 15.06 -24.58
N TYR A 29 4.96 14.73 -24.09
CA TYR A 29 4.74 13.94 -22.88
C TYR A 29 4.27 12.54 -23.23
N TYR A 30 4.90 11.54 -22.62
CA TYR A 30 4.50 10.13 -22.71
C TYR A 30 3.92 9.71 -21.37
N SER A 31 2.67 9.22 -21.38
CA SER A 31 1.99 8.78 -20.16
C SER A 31 1.54 7.33 -20.32
N PRO A 32 2.03 6.39 -19.49
CA PRO A 32 1.56 5.01 -19.52
C PRO A 32 0.09 4.95 -19.07
N THR A 33 -0.71 4.14 -19.76
CA THR A 33 -2.10 3.84 -19.40
C THR A 33 -2.24 2.41 -18.89
N GLN A 34 -1.35 1.50 -19.29
CA GLN A 34 -1.35 0.11 -18.83
C GLN A 34 0.05 -0.50 -18.94
N MET A 35 0.40 -1.35 -17.98
CA MET A 35 1.62 -2.17 -18.00
C MET A 35 1.29 -3.63 -17.68
N TYR A 36 1.85 -4.58 -18.43
CA TYR A 36 1.66 -6.02 -18.19
C TYR A 36 2.94 -6.86 -18.37
N PRO A 37 3.35 -7.67 -17.36
CA PRO A 37 2.92 -7.52 -15.97
C PRO A 37 3.33 -6.13 -15.46
N ALA A 38 2.55 -5.55 -14.56
CA ALA A 38 2.92 -4.26 -14.00
C ALA A 38 4.21 -4.40 -13.17
N PRO A 39 5.10 -3.40 -13.22
CA PRO A 39 6.24 -3.36 -12.32
C PRO A 39 5.73 -3.35 -10.87
N PRO A 40 6.39 -4.08 -9.96
CA PRO A 40 6.01 -4.01 -8.56
C PRO A 40 6.24 -2.59 -8.04
N VAL A 41 5.23 -2.02 -7.37
CA VAL A 41 5.33 -0.69 -6.75
C VAL A 41 6.40 -0.69 -5.65
N PHE A 42 6.55 -1.82 -4.95
CA PHE A 42 7.62 -2.09 -3.99
C PHE A 42 7.99 -3.58 -3.97
N PRO A 43 9.19 -3.95 -3.52
CA PRO A 43 9.60 -5.35 -3.42
C PRO A 43 8.75 -6.12 -2.40
N LEU A 44 8.23 -7.28 -2.81
CA LEU A 44 7.43 -8.15 -1.93
C LEU A 44 8.31 -8.99 -1.02
N SER A 45 7.94 -9.09 0.26
CA SER A 45 8.61 -9.97 1.21
C SER A 45 8.39 -11.45 0.83
N PRO A 46 9.44 -12.29 0.86
CA PRO A 46 9.30 -13.73 0.65
C PRO A 46 8.54 -14.44 1.78
N LYS A 47 8.32 -13.78 2.92
CA LYS A 47 7.56 -14.31 4.07
C LYS A 47 6.04 -14.12 3.93
N LEU A 48 5.58 -13.43 2.89
CA LEU A 48 4.15 -13.34 2.58
C LEU A 48 3.64 -14.68 2.04
N SER A 49 2.41 -15.02 2.40
CA SER A 49 1.71 -16.15 1.82
C SER A 49 1.54 -15.95 0.31
N LYS A 50 1.40 -17.07 -0.42
CA LYS A 50 1.20 -17.02 -1.88
C LYS A 50 -0.03 -16.20 -2.26
N GLU A 51 -1.11 -16.31 -1.48
CA GLU A 51 -2.35 -15.56 -1.68
C GLU A 51 -2.15 -14.06 -1.48
N CYS A 52 -1.50 -13.66 -0.36
CA CYS A 52 -1.15 -12.27 -0.10
C CYS A 52 -0.34 -11.65 -1.24
N ALA A 53 0.71 -12.36 -1.67
CA ALA A 53 1.56 -11.90 -2.77
C ALA A 53 0.80 -11.81 -4.11
N ALA A 54 -0.14 -12.71 -4.38
CA ALA A 54 -0.97 -12.66 -5.57
C ALA A 54 -1.90 -11.44 -5.59
N HIS A 55 -2.54 -11.12 -4.47
CA HIS A 55 -3.40 -9.94 -4.36
C HIS A 55 -2.62 -8.64 -4.54
N LEU A 56 -1.42 -8.51 -3.95
CA LEU A 56 -0.58 -7.32 -4.15
C LEU A 56 -0.12 -7.17 -5.60
N ARG A 57 0.35 -8.24 -6.24
CA ARG A 57 0.72 -8.19 -7.67
C ARG A 57 -0.45 -7.74 -8.52
N LYS A 58 -1.65 -8.25 -8.25
CA LYS A 58 -2.85 -7.83 -8.96
C LYS A 58 -3.21 -6.37 -8.68
N ALA A 59 -3.01 -5.88 -7.46
CA ALA A 59 -3.19 -4.48 -7.13
C ALA A 59 -2.23 -3.58 -7.92
N PHE A 60 -0.95 -3.98 -8.08
CA PHE A 60 0.03 -3.25 -8.89
C PHE A 60 -0.38 -3.15 -10.36
N GLU A 61 -0.99 -4.19 -10.92
CA GLU A 61 -1.56 -4.15 -12.28
C GLU A 61 -2.74 -3.18 -12.39
N LEU A 62 -3.64 -3.23 -11.40
CA LEU A 62 -4.88 -2.44 -11.38
C LEU A 62 -4.63 -0.96 -11.14
N LEU A 63 -3.52 -0.58 -10.49
CA LEU A 63 -3.15 0.81 -10.23
C LEU A 63 -3.23 1.70 -11.48
N TRP A 64 -2.86 1.16 -12.64
CA TRP A 64 -2.78 1.91 -13.90
C TRP A 64 -4.11 1.97 -14.64
N VAL A 65 -4.94 0.93 -14.50
CA VAL A 65 -6.09 0.69 -15.39
C VAL A 65 -7.42 0.98 -14.69
N ASP A 66 -7.55 0.58 -13.43
CA ASP A 66 -8.80 0.69 -12.67
C ASP A 66 -8.49 0.98 -11.19
N PRO A 67 -8.44 2.28 -10.81
CA PRO A 67 -8.21 2.70 -9.44
C PRO A 67 -9.22 2.14 -8.43
N ALA A 68 -10.47 1.95 -8.83
CA ALA A 68 -11.53 1.43 -7.96
C ALA A 68 -11.28 -0.06 -7.65
N SER A 69 -10.96 -0.85 -8.68
CA SER A 69 -10.54 -2.24 -8.50
C SER A 69 -9.22 -2.37 -7.74
N CYS A 70 -8.28 -1.45 -7.93
CA CYS A 70 -7.03 -1.39 -7.17
C CYS A 70 -7.31 -1.21 -5.67
N ALA A 71 -8.14 -0.22 -5.31
CA ALA A 71 -8.54 0.04 -3.93
C ALA A 71 -9.21 -1.18 -3.29
N ASN A 72 -10.13 -1.84 -4.02
CA ASN A 72 -10.76 -3.07 -3.56
C ASN A 72 -9.73 -4.20 -3.36
N ARG A 73 -8.76 -4.32 -4.27
CA ARG A 73 -7.71 -5.35 -4.18
C ARG A 73 -6.81 -5.16 -2.96
N ILE A 74 -6.50 -3.91 -2.60
CA ILE A 74 -5.79 -3.57 -1.36
C ILE A 74 -6.59 -4.05 -0.14
N ARG A 75 -7.91 -3.80 -0.10
CA ARG A 75 -8.74 -4.28 1.01
C ARG A 75 -8.73 -5.80 1.15
N ILE A 76 -8.91 -6.52 0.04
CA ILE A 76 -8.88 -7.99 0.05
C ILE A 76 -7.50 -8.49 0.53
N PHE A 77 -6.43 -7.81 0.12
CA PHE A 77 -5.09 -8.11 0.64
C PHE A 77 -5.02 -7.97 2.18
N LEU A 78 -5.58 -6.91 2.77
CA LEU A 78 -5.61 -6.76 4.23
C LEU A 78 -6.34 -7.92 4.91
N GLU A 79 -7.44 -8.40 4.34
CA GLU A 79 -8.17 -9.56 4.85
C GLU A 79 -7.31 -10.83 4.82
N ARG A 80 -6.62 -11.10 3.69
CA ARG A 80 -5.70 -12.25 3.58
C ARG A 80 -4.48 -12.12 4.49
N LEU A 81 -4.02 -10.90 4.76
CA LEU A 81 -2.91 -10.66 5.68
C LEU A 81 -3.31 -10.97 7.12
N LEU A 82 -4.54 -10.63 7.52
CA LEU A 82 -5.10 -11.02 8.82
C LEU A 82 -5.24 -12.54 8.93
N ASP A 83 -5.61 -13.22 7.84
CA ASP A 83 -5.64 -14.68 7.79
C ASP A 83 -4.24 -15.30 8.00
N GLN A 84 -3.21 -14.72 7.37
CA GLN A 84 -1.83 -15.14 7.57
C GLN A 84 -1.37 -14.96 9.03
N PHE A 85 -1.93 -13.99 9.75
CA PHE A 85 -1.70 -13.80 11.18
C PHE A 85 -2.67 -14.57 12.08
N GLU A 86 -3.44 -15.50 11.50
CA GLU A 86 -4.37 -16.38 12.22
C GLU A 86 -5.41 -15.60 13.04
N VAL A 87 -5.76 -14.39 12.60
CA VAL A 87 -6.79 -13.58 13.26
C VAL A 87 -8.15 -14.25 13.04
N PRO A 88 -8.90 -14.57 14.12
CA PRO A 88 -10.13 -15.32 14.03
C PRO A 88 -11.18 -14.60 13.18
N TYR A 89 -12.03 -15.42 12.56
CA TYR A 89 -13.23 -14.95 11.84
C TYR A 89 -14.44 -14.83 12.75
N MET A 90 -14.49 -15.61 13.83
CA MET A 90 -15.60 -15.64 14.78
C MET A 90 -15.22 -14.96 16.08
N GLY A 91 -16.12 -14.12 16.59
CA GLY A 91 -16.06 -13.57 17.93
C GLY A 91 -17.24 -14.05 18.78
N VAL A 92 -17.14 -13.90 20.09
CA VAL A 92 -18.24 -14.15 21.02
C VAL A 92 -18.77 -12.81 21.51
N ASN A 93 -20.07 -12.58 21.36
CA ASN A 93 -20.69 -11.35 21.85
C ASN A 93 -20.96 -11.41 23.37
N ASN A 94 -21.36 -10.28 23.96
CA ASN A 94 -21.68 -10.19 25.40
C ASN A 94 -22.81 -11.13 25.87
N LYS A 95 -23.54 -11.76 24.94
CA LYS A 95 -24.59 -12.76 25.21
C LYS A 95 -24.11 -14.20 25.01
N GLY A 96 -22.80 -14.41 24.84
CA GLY A 96 -22.21 -15.73 24.65
C GLY A 96 -22.51 -16.36 23.29
N ARG A 97 -22.96 -15.60 22.29
CA ARG A 97 -23.25 -16.12 20.94
C ARG A 97 -22.12 -15.78 19.98
N ASP A 98 -21.80 -16.75 19.14
CA ASP A 98 -20.83 -16.60 18.06
C ASP A 98 -21.37 -15.66 16.97
N TYR A 99 -20.49 -14.85 16.40
CA TYR A 99 -20.79 -13.96 15.28
C TYR A 99 -19.58 -13.78 14.37
N ASP A 100 -19.84 -13.51 13.09
CA ASP A 100 -18.79 -13.17 12.11
C ASP A 100 -18.19 -11.80 12.41
N MET A 101 -16.88 -11.76 12.66
CA MET A 101 -16.14 -10.53 12.87
C MET A 101 -16.00 -9.75 11.56
N THR A 102 -16.34 -8.48 11.62
CA THR A 102 -16.04 -7.53 10.54
C THR A 102 -14.53 -7.31 10.40
N LEU A 103 -14.09 -6.87 9.22
CA LEU A 103 -12.69 -6.48 9.01
C LEU A 103 -12.18 -5.48 10.06
N ALA A 104 -13.01 -4.52 10.47
CA ALA A 104 -12.64 -3.58 11.53
C ALA A 104 -12.37 -4.28 12.86
N GLN A 105 -13.24 -5.20 13.28
CA GLN A 105 -13.05 -5.97 14.52
C GLN A 105 -11.83 -6.89 14.45
N ARG A 106 -11.53 -7.46 13.28
CA ARG A 106 -10.32 -8.26 13.07
C ARG A 106 -9.05 -7.41 13.16
N ILE A 107 -9.09 -6.16 12.70
CA ILE A 107 -7.99 -5.19 12.87
C ILE A 107 -7.78 -4.86 14.35
N GLU A 108 -8.86 -4.65 15.12
CA GLU A 108 -8.76 -4.44 16.58
C GLU A 108 -8.10 -5.64 17.28
N TYR A 109 -8.52 -6.85 16.93
CA TYR A 109 -7.91 -8.06 17.47
C TYR A 109 -6.42 -8.15 17.15
N LEU A 110 -6.01 -7.79 15.93
CA LEU A 110 -4.60 -7.76 15.56
C LEU A 110 -3.83 -6.72 16.40
N GLU A 111 -4.40 -5.53 16.61
CA GLU A 111 -3.77 -4.46 17.38
C GLU A 111 -3.46 -4.91 18.82
N ASP A 112 -4.36 -5.67 19.46
CA ASP A 112 -4.13 -6.24 20.80
C ASP A 112 -2.94 -7.22 20.83
N LYS A 113 -2.63 -7.88 19.70
CA LYS A 113 -1.54 -8.86 19.58
C LYS A 113 -0.24 -8.26 19.03
N LYS A 114 -0.36 -7.32 18.10
CA LYS A 114 0.72 -6.69 17.33
C LYS A 114 0.38 -5.20 17.14
N PRO A 115 0.60 -4.37 18.17
CA PRO A 115 0.17 -2.98 18.17
C PRO A 115 1.01 -2.09 17.25
N GLY A 116 0.41 -0.97 16.84
CA GLY A 116 1.07 0.12 16.10
C GLY A 116 0.65 0.25 14.64
N HIS A 117 -0.35 -0.50 14.18
CA HIS A 117 -0.75 -0.51 12.76
C HIS A 117 -2.25 -0.35 12.52
N LYS A 118 -3.08 -0.33 13.57
CA LYS A 118 -4.53 -0.14 13.46
C LYS A 118 -4.95 1.02 12.55
N ASP A 119 -4.36 2.20 12.72
CA ASP A 119 -4.72 3.38 11.93
C ASP A 119 -4.36 3.22 10.46
N ALA A 120 -3.21 2.60 10.16
CA ALA A 120 -2.80 2.26 8.80
C ALA A 120 -3.80 1.29 8.14
N PHE A 121 -4.15 0.19 8.83
CA PHE A 121 -5.15 -0.76 8.37
C PHE A 121 -6.51 -0.08 8.12
N ASN A 122 -6.97 0.75 9.04
CA ASN A 122 -8.25 1.44 8.93
C ASN A 122 -8.27 2.47 7.80
N ALA A 123 -7.19 3.23 7.60
CA ALA A 123 -7.06 4.17 6.49
C ALA A 123 -7.22 3.44 5.15
N MET A 124 -6.48 2.33 4.96
CA MET A 124 -6.54 1.54 3.73
C MET A 124 -7.87 0.81 3.55
N ARG A 125 -8.47 0.30 4.63
CA ARG A 125 -9.84 -0.26 4.63
C ARG A 125 -10.84 0.79 4.12
N ASN A 126 -10.73 2.02 4.60
CA ASN A 126 -11.59 3.12 4.20
C ASN A 126 -11.38 3.46 2.72
N VAL A 127 -10.13 3.57 2.25
CA VAL A 127 -9.84 3.78 0.82
C VAL A 127 -10.44 2.67 -0.03
N GLY A 128 -10.30 1.40 0.36
CA GLY A 128 -10.94 0.29 -0.34
C GLY A 128 -12.47 0.36 -0.36
N ASN A 129 -13.08 0.84 0.72
CA ASN A 129 -14.53 0.99 0.84
C ASN A 129 -15.07 2.14 -0.01
N PHE A 130 -14.49 3.34 0.11
CA PHE A 130 -14.98 4.53 -0.60
C PHE A 130 -14.49 4.60 -2.05
N GLY A 131 -13.23 4.21 -2.29
CA GLY A 131 -12.60 4.24 -3.60
C GLY A 131 -13.25 3.27 -4.59
N SER A 132 -13.73 2.11 -4.11
CA SER A 132 -14.46 1.16 -4.94
C SER A 132 -15.88 1.60 -5.29
N HIS A 133 -16.56 2.30 -4.37
CA HIS A 133 -17.97 2.70 -4.55
C HIS A 133 -18.16 4.02 -5.29
N GLN A 134 -17.23 4.97 -5.13
CA GLN A 134 -17.34 6.30 -5.76
C GLN A 134 -16.55 6.43 -7.07
N GLY A 135 -15.83 5.39 -7.48
CA GLY A 135 -15.09 5.34 -8.75
C GLY A 135 -13.98 6.40 -8.91
N LYS A 136 -13.56 7.04 -7.80
CA LYS A 136 -12.68 8.22 -7.81
C LYS A 136 -11.50 8.10 -6.84
N ALA A 137 -10.97 6.89 -6.62
CA ALA A 137 -9.68 6.80 -5.95
C ALA A 137 -8.63 7.54 -6.80
N LYS A 138 -8.10 8.65 -6.28
CA LYS A 138 -7.03 9.39 -6.96
C LYS A 138 -5.78 8.50 -6.98
N PHE A 139 -5.01 8.60 -8.07
CA PHE A 139 -3.76 7.85 -8.22
C PHE A 139 -2.83 8.06 -7.01
N GLU A 140 -2.64 9.30 -6.58
CA GLU A 140 -1.86 9.68 -5.39
C GLU A 140 -2.35 8.98 -4.11
N THR A 141 -3.67 8.84 -3.92
CA THR A 141 -4.22 8.13 -2.76
C THR A 141 -3.84 6.66 -2.76
N LEU A 142 -3.81 6.02 -3.93
CA LEU A 142 -3.39 4.62 -4.05
C LEU A 142 -1.89 4.46 -3.85
N ILE A 143 -1.07 5.39 -4.34
CA ILE A 143 0.37 5.41 -4.07
C ILE A 143 0.62 5.53 -2.57
N ASN A 144 -0.05 6.45 -1.87
CA ASN A 144 0.06 6.57 -0.42
C ASN A 144 -0.35 5.26 0.30
N CYS A 145 -1.38 4.56 -0.19
CA CYS A 145 -1.74 3.25 0.35
C CYS A 145 -0.62 2.22 0.16
N PHE A 146 0.02 2.19 -1.01
CA PHE A 146 1.14 1.27 -1.26
C PHE A 146 2.37 1.60 -0.41
N GLU A 147 2.68 2.87 -0.18
CA GLU A 147 3.75 3.29 0.72
C GLU A 147 3.47 2.86 2.17
N ILE A 148 2.25 3.09 2.65
CA ILE A 148 1.80 2.63 3.97
C ILE A 148 1.90 1.10 4.08
N LEU A 149 1.44 0.36 3.06
CA LEU A 149 1.56 -1.09 3.00
C LEU A 149 3.01 -1.53 3.09
N GLN A 150 3.90 -0.91 2.32
CA GLN A 150 5.31 -1.27 2.30
C GLN A 150 5.94 -1.12 3.69
N GLU A 151 5.70 0.01 4.36
CA GLU A 151 6.23 0.24 5.71
C GLU A 151 5.63 -0.70 6.76
N MET A 152 4.32 -0.93 6.70
CA MET A 152 3.62 -1.85 7.58
C MET A 152 4.14 -3.29 7.43
N LEU A 153 4.41 -3.74 6.20
CA LEU A 153 4.91 -5.10 5.93
C LEU A 153 6.35 -5.29 6.41
N LYS A 154 7.21 -4.27 6.26
CA LYS A 154 8.57 -4.33 6.82
C LYS A 154 8.55 -4.57 8.32
N ASP A 155 7.56 -4.02 9.02
CA ASP A 155 7.39 -4.28 10.44
C ASP A 155 6.74 -5.65 10.72
N LEU A 156 5.48 -5.82 10.31
CA LEU A 156 4.65 -6.98 10.68
C LEU A 156 5.11 -8.32 10.11
N VAL A 157 5.73 -8.31 8.93
CA VAL A 157 6.12 -9.51 8.20
C VAL A 157 7.64 -9.72 8.25
N ASP A 158 8.41 -8.66 8.01
CA ASP A 158 9.87 -8.80 7.98
C ASP A 158 10.51 -8.72 9.37
N GLY A 159 9.79 -8.18 10.37
CA GLY A 159 10.27 -8.04 11.74
C GLY A 159 11.30 -6.92 11.90
N ARG A 160 11.25 -5.89 11.05
CA ARG A 160 12.24 -4.79 11.04
C ARG A 160 12.31 -4.08 12.39
N LYS A 161 11.17 -3.78 13.04
CA LYS A 161 11.15 -3.13 14.35
C LYS A 161 11.78 -4.01 15.43
N SER A 162 11.39 -5.29 15.51
CA SER A 162 12.01 -6.24 16.44
C SER A 162 13.51 -6.40 16.22
N ARG A 163 13.97 -6.40 14.96
CA ARG A 163 15.41 -6.43 14.65
C ARG A 163 16.12 -5.17 15.13
N LEU A 164 15.53 -4.00 14.90
CA LEU A 164 16.08 -2.72 15.36
C LEU A 164 16.18 -2.69 16.89
N GLU A 165 15.13 -3.11 17.60
CA GLU A 165 15.11 -3.21 19.06
C GLU A 165 16.22 -4.12 19.59
N LYS A 166 16.43 -5.29 18.98
CA LYS A 166 17.50 -6.21 19.35
C LYS A 166 18.90 -5.61 19.14
N MET A 167 19.12 -4.95 18.00
CA MET A 167 20.39 -4.29 17.70
C MET A 167 20.68 -3.16 18.70
N THR A 168 19.69 -2.31 18.98
CA THR A 168 19.81 -1.23 19.95
C THR A 168 20.07 -1.76 21.36
N ALA A 169 19.33 -2.79 21.78
CA ALA A 169 19.52 -3.40 23.10
C ALA A 169 20.93 -3.99 23.27
N ALA A 170 21.50 -4.58 22.22
CA ALA A 170 22.87 -5.11 22.25
C ALA A 170 23.92 -3.99 22.49
N LEU A 171 23.70 -2.79 21.92
CA LEU A 171 24.60 -1.65 22.09
C LEU A 171 24.43 -0.92 23.44
N LEU A 172 23.30 -1.12 24.14
CA LEU A 172 23.07 -0.52 25.46
C LEU A 172 23.66 -1.34 26.62
N VAL A 173 24.21 -2.54 26.36
CA VAL A 173 24.83 -3.37 27.40
C VAL A 173 26.09 -2.70 27.94
N LYS A 174 26.09 -2.44 29.25
CA LYS A 174 26.97 -1.54 30.01
C LYS A 174 28.48 -1.86 30.07
N ASN A 175 29.00 -2.79 29.28
CA ASN A 175 30.39 -3.26 29.44
C ASN A 175 31.36 -2.80 28.34
N GLY A 176 30.96 -1.89 27.44
CA GLY A 176 31.91 -1.17 26.58
C GLY A 176 32.71 -2.00 25.58
N ASN A 177 32.49 -3.31 25.48
CA ASN A 177 33.00 -4.13 24.39
C ASN A 177 31.97 -4.08 23.26
N PHE A 178 32.13 -3.10 22.38
CA PHE A 178 31.47 -3.03 21.08
C PHE A 178 32.46 -3.43 19.99
#